data_AF-A0A3B8I5B9-F1
#
_entry.id   AF-A0A3B8I5B9-F1
#
_cell.length_a   1.000
_cell.length_b   1.000
_cell.length_c   1.000
_cell.angle_alpha   90.00
_cell.angle_beta   90.00
_cell.angle_gamma   90.00
#
_symmetry.space_group_name_H-M   'P 1'
#
loop_
_entity.id
_entity.type
_entity.pdbx_description
1 polymer ?
#
loop_
_entity_poly.entity_id
_entity_poly.type
_entity_poly.pdbx_seq_one_letter_code
_entity_poly.pdbx_strand_id
1 'polypeptide(L)'
;MNRTILWVVMLVALFAAPASYQSAQAQGYNYAEVLQKSMFFYYVQQSGPLSPNNPVTWRAESAMNDGSDVGHDLTGGWYDAG
;
A
#
# COMPACT_ATOMS: atom_id res chain seq x y z
N MET A 1 35.75 29.75 42.70
CA MET A 1 35.58 29.08 41.41
C MET A 1 36.08 30.01 40.31
N ASN A 2 37.08 29.58 39.51
CA ASN A 2 37.74 30.48 38.55
C ASN A 2 36.76 30.89 37.44
N ARG A 3 36.59 32.19 37.23
CA ARG A 3 35.67 32.76 36.23
C ARG A 3 35.92 32.20 34.83
N THR A 4 37.17 31.86 34.51
CA THR A 4 37.58 31.17 33.28
C THR A 4 36.97 29.79 33.11
N ILE A 5 36.83 29.02 34.20
CA ILE A 5 36.21 27.68 34.17
C ILE A 5 34.70 27.79 33.91
N LEU A 6 34.04 28.80 34.49
CA LEU A 6 32.62 29.08 34.25
C LEU A 6 32.31 29.39 32.78
N TRP A 7 33.16 30.18 32.11
CA TRP A 7 32.97 30.51 30.69
C TRP A 7 33.21 29.33 29.76
N VAL A 8 34.20 28.48 30.04
CA VAL A 8 34.48 27.28 29.24
C VAL A 8 33.33 26.27 29.37
N VAL A 9 32.78 26.08 30.57
CA VAL A 9 31.64 25.17 30.79
C VAL A 9 30.38 25.66 30.08
N MET A 10 30.10 26.97 30.07
CA MET A 10 28.96 27.52 29.31
C MET A 10 29.12 27.37 27.79
N LEU A 11 30.34 27.56 27.26
CA LEU A 11 30.62 27.40 25.82
C LEU A 11 30.47 25.95 25.35
N VAL A 12 30.88 24.97 26.17
CA VAL A 12 30.70 23.55 25.85
C VAL A 12 29.21 23.16 25.92
N ALA A 13 28.44 23.72 26.86
CA ALA A 13 27.01 23.45 26.97
C ALA A 13 26.19 23.98 25.77
N LEU A 14 26.61 25.09 25.13
CA LEU A 14 25.94 25.64 23.95
C LEU A 14 26.11 24.78 22.68
N PHE A 15 27.20 24.02 22.57
CA PHE A 15 27.50 23.16 21.41
C PHE A 15 27.06 21.69 21.59
N ALA A 16 26.69 21.29 22.81
CA ALA A 16 26.27 19.92 23.13
C ALA A 16 24.75 19.71 23.10
N ALA A 17 23.94 20.73 22.78
CA ALA A 17 22.51 20.56 22.63
C ALA A 17 22.23 19.72 21.36
N PRO A 18 21.58 18.54 21.47
CA PRO A 18 21.18 17.80 20.29
C PRO A 18 20.16 18.63 19.52
N ALA A 19 20.51 19.01 18.29
CA ALA A 19 19.52 19.50 17.34
C ALA A 19 18.49 18.38 17.15
N SER A 20 17.30 18.58 17.71
CA SER A 20 16.17 17.69 17.49
C SER A 20 15.69 17.95 16.08
N TYR A 21 16.16 17.15 15.12
CA TYR A 21 15.56 17.12 13.80
C TYR A 21 14.21 16.43 13.94
N GLN A 22 13.15 17.21 14.16
CA GLN A 22 11.81 16.74 13.86
C GLN A 22 11.76 16.51 12.35
N SER A 23 11.86 15.25 11.94
CA SER A 23 11.48 14.87 10.59
C SER A 23 10.04 15.31 10.41
N ALA A 24 9.79 16.17 9.44
CA ALA A 24 8.44 16.40 8.98
C ALA A 24 7.91 15.04 8.52
N GLN A 25 7.07 14.40 9.33
CA GLN A 25 6.24 13.30 8.88
C GLN A 25 5.42 13.90 7.74
N ALA A 26 5.74 13.52 6.49
CA ALA A 26 4.90 13.88 5.37
C ALA A 26 3.53 13.28 5.67
N GLN A 27 2.55 14.14 5.96
CA GLN A 27 1.15 13.76 6.16
C GLN A 27 0.59 13.34 4.79
N GLY A 28 0.98 12.16 4.30
CA GLY A 28 0.72 11.69 2.95
C GLY A 28 0.30 10.22 2.93
N TYR A 29 -0.46 9.84 1.91
CA TYR A 29 -0.86 8.45 1.71
C TYR A 29 0.29 7.61 1.16
N ASN A 30 0.36 6.35 1.56
CA ASN A 30 1.23 5.38 0.92
C ASN A 30 0.65 4.97 -0.45
N TYR A 31 1.00 5.70 -1.49
CA TYR A 31 0.47 5.45 -2.84
C TYR A 31 0.90 4.09 -3.42
N ALA A 32 1.99 3.50 -2.95
CA ALA A 32 2.36 2.14 -3.34
C ALA A 32 1.33 1.12 -2.84
N GLU A 33 0.88 1.26 -1.59
CA GLU A 33 -0.17 0.42 -1.02
C GLU A 33 -1.52 0.65 -1.70
N VAL A 34 -1.86 1.92 -2.00
CA VAL A 34 -3.09 2.26 -2.73
C VAL A 34 -3.11 1.58 -4.09
N LEU A 35 -2.03 1.69 -4.86
CA LEU A 35 -1.93 1.04 -6.17
C LEU A 35 -1.98 -0.49 -6.04
N GLN A 36 -1.30 -1.07 -5.07
CA GLN A 36 -1.34 -2.51 -4.81
C GLN A 36 -2.78 -2.99 -4.57
N LYS A 37 -3.55 -2.31 -3.72
CA LYS A 37 -4.95 -2.65 -3.45
C LYS A 37 -5.86 -2.39 -4.66
N SER A 38 -5.60 -1.32 -5.42
CA SER A 38 -6.32 -1.04 -6.66
C SER A 38 -6.13 -2.16 -7.69
N MET A 39 -4.95 -2.78 -7.76
CA MET A 39 -4.72 -3.95 -8.62
C MET A 39 -5.36 -5.20 -8.03
N PHE A 40 -5.32 -5.38 -6.71
CA PHE A 40 -6.00 -6.48 -6.02
C PHE A 40 -7.51 -6.51 -6.32
N PHE A 41 -8.16 -5.34 -6.45
CA PHE A 41 -9.57 -5.24 -6.84
C PHE A 41 -9.90 -5.96 -8.15
N TYR A 42 -9.04 -5.93 -9.17
CA TYR A 42 -9.31 -6.64 -10.42
C TYR A 42 -9.20 -8.17 -10.30
N TYR A 43 -8.41 -8.69 -9.35
CA TYR A 43 -8.45 -10.13 -9.02
C TYR A 43 -9.78 -10.52 -8.38
N VAL A 44 -10.34 -9.62 -7.57
CA VAL A 44 -11.65 -9.79 -6.93
C VAL A 44 -12.78 -9.78 -7.96
N GLN A 45 -12.64 -9.13 -9.11
CA GLN A 45 -13.69 -9.04 -10.12
C GLN A 45 -13.65 -10.12 -11.22
N GLN A 46 -12.65 -11.00 -11.26
CA GLN A 46 -12.55 -12.03 -12.33
C GLN A 46 -13.83 -12.87 -12.44
N SER A 47 -14.43 -12.99 -13.62
CA SER A 47 -15.50 -13.95 -13.94
C SER A 47 -14.90 -15.18 -14.65
N GLY A 48 -15.67 -16.24 -14.82
CA GLY A 48 -15.19 -17.48 -15.44
C GLY A 48 -14.21 -18.26 -14.57
N PRO A 49 -13.28 -19.02 -15.18
CA PRO A 49 -12.20 -19.69 -14.47
C PRO A 49 -11.25 -18.66 -13.88
N LEU A 50 -10.80 -18.88 -12.64
CA LEU A 50 -9.86 -17.96 -11.99
C LEU A 50 -8.45 -18.16 -12.55
N SER A 51 -7.68 -17.07 -12.63
CA SER A 51 -6.26 -17.17 -12.96
C SER A 51 -5.53 -18.10 -11.98
N PRO A 52 -4.58 -18.95 -12.42
CA PRO A 52 -3.96 -19.98 -11.56
C PRO A 52 -3.33 -19.48 -10.26
N ASN A 53 -2.91 -18.22 -10.21
CA ASN A 53 -2.28 -17.57 -9.07
C ASN A 53 -3.17 -16.47 -8.44
N ASN A 54 -4.50 -16.57 -8.58
CA ASN A 54 -5.41 -15.59 -7.97
C ASN A 54 -5.23 -15.61 -6.43
N PRO A 55 -4.81 -14.50 -5.80
CA PRO A 55 -4.55 -14.48 -4.36
C PRO A 55 -5.82 -14.41 -3.51
N VAL A 56 -7.00 -14.28 -4.12
CA VAL A 56 -8.28 -14.03 -3.43
C VAL A 56 -8.92 -15.36 -3.02
N THR A 57 -8.69 -15.76 -1.77
CA THR A 57 -9.08 -17.08 -1.24
C THR A 57 -10.59 -17.32 -1.11
N TRP A 58 -11.40 -16.27 -1.17
CA TRP A 58 -12.86 -16.34 -1.05
C TRP A 58 -13.59 -16.22 -2.40
N ARG A 59 -12.86 -16.04 -3.52
CA ARG A 59 -13.42 -16.16 -4.86
C ARG A 59 -13.32 -17.62 -5.32
N ALA A 60 -14.24 -18.01 -6.20
CA ALA A 60 -14.22 -19.29 -6.89
C ALA A 60 -14.57 -19.06 -8.37
N GLU A 61 -14.40 -20.11 -9.19
CA GLU A 61 -14.89 -20.09 -10.58
C GLU A 61 -16.39 -19.79 -10.61
N SER A 62 -16.82 -18.96 -11.57
CA SER A 62 -18.20 -18.49 -11.68
C SER A 62 -18.56 -18.25 -13.15
N ALA A 63 -19.85 -18.14 -13.49
CA ALA A 63 -20.29 -17.85 -14.87
C ALA A 63 -19.73 -18.82 -15.95
N MET A 64 -19.48 -20.09 -15.58
CA MET A 64 -18.85 -21.09 -16.47
C MET A 64 -19.70 -21.52 -17.68
N ASN A 65 -20.95 -21.04 -17.75
CA ASN A 65 -21.87 -21.35 -18.86
C ASN A 65 -22.14 -20.14 -19.76
N ASP A 66 -21.43 -19.03 -19.55
CA ASP A 66 -21.65 -17.81 -20.34
C ASP A 66 -21.37 -18.06 -21.82
N GLY A 67 -22.35 -17.70 -22.67
CA GLY A 67 -22.34 -17.93 -24.12
C GLY A 67 -22.89 -19.28 -24.60
N SER A 68 -23.29 -20.17 -23.68
CA SER A 68 -23.87 -21.47 -24.04
C SER A 68 -25.17 -21.38 -24.85
N ASP A 69 -25.95 -20.33 -24.66
CA ASP A 69 -27.19 -20.04 -25.39
C ASP A 69 -26.96 -19.63 -26.86
N VAL A 70 -25.76 -19.13 -27.16
CA VAL A 70 -25.33 -18.74 -28.52
C VAL A 70 -24.25 -19.66 -29.09
N GLY A 71 -23.89 -20.75 -28.39
CA GLY A 71 -22.92 -21.74 -28.85
C GLY A 71 -21.47 -21.24 -28.89
N HIS A 72 -21.13 -20.25 -28.05
CA HIS A 72 -19.78 -19.68 -27.93
C HIS A 72 -19.28 -19.75 -26.49
N ASP A 73 -17.97 -19.87 -26.31
CA ASP A 73 -17.36 -19.68 -24.98
C ASP A 73 -17.17 -18.19 -24.75
N LEU A 74 -17.96 -17.64 -23.82
CA LEU A 74 -17.87 -16.24 -23.39
C LEU A 74 -17.47 -16.15 -21.91
N THR A 75 -16.84 -17.20 -21.36
CA THR A 75 -16.32 -17.18 -19.99
C THR A 75 -15.12 -16.23 -19.84
N GLY A 76 -14.89 -15.73 -18.63
CA GLY A 76 -13.77 -14.83 -18.32
C GLY A 76 -14.18 -13.37 -18.16
N GLY A 77 -13.20 -12.47 -18.24
CA GLY A 77 -13.41 -11.02 -18.07
C GLY A 77 -13.60 -10.59 -16.62
N TRP A 78 -14.28 -9.46 -16.41
CA TRP A 78 -14.52 -8.87 -15.10
C TRP A 78 -15.98 -8.49 -14.90
N TYR A 79 -16.49 -8.69 -13.69
CA TYR A 79 -17.77 -8.11 -13.27
C TYR A 79 -17.67 -6.58 -13.22
N ASP A 80 -18.72 -5.90 -13.70
CA ASP A 80 -18.80 -4.44 -13.78
C ASP A 80 -18.77 -3.76 -12.40
N ALA A 81 -19.54 -4.31 -11.44
CA ALA A 81 -19.68 -3.79 -10.08
C ALA A 81 -19.93 -4.93 -9.07
N GLY A 82 -20.50 -4.59 -7.91
CA GLY A 82 -20.90 -5.52 -6.85
C GLY A 82 -22.36 -5.95 -6.93
#